data_AF-A0A9W9MDR5-F1
#
_entry.id   AF-A0A9W9MDR5-F1
#
_cell.length_a   1.000
_cell.length_b   1.000
_cell.length_c   1.000
_cell.angle_alpha   90.00
_cell.angle_beta   90.00
_cell.angle_gamma   90.00
#
_symmetry.space_group_name_H-M   'P 1'
#
loop_
_entity.id
_entity.type
_entity.pdbx_description
1 polymer ?
#
loop_
_entity_poly.entity_id
_entity_poly.type
_entity_poly.pdbx_seq_one_letter_code
_entity_poly.pdbx_strand_id
1 'polypeptide(L)' 'MTTQAMTREILLSRREIEGMIAEDKSIITLDGKVIKLDCWIKFHPGGALAIKHMIGKDATDEVNA' A
#
# COMPACT_ATOMS: atom_id res chain seq x y z
N MET A 1 -16.17 -25.05 -0.90
CA MET A 1 -16.21 -24.34 -2.19
C MET A 1 -15.46 -23.03 -2.01
N THR A 2 -14.22 -22.96 -2.47
CA THR A 2 -13.38 -21.78 -2.27
C THR A 2 -13.61 -20.84 -3.44
N THR A 3 -14.30 -19.72 -3.22
CA THR A 3 -14.48 -18.68 -4.23
C THR A 3 -13.12 -18.01 -4.45
N GLN A 4 -12.44 -18.35 -5.53
CA GLN A 4 -11.25 -17.63 -5.95
C GLN A 4 -11.72 -16.26 -6.47
N ALA A 5 -11.38 -15.19 -5.75
CA ALA A 5 -11.64 -13.84 -6.22
C ALA A 5 -10.85 -13.61 -7.52
N MET A 6 -11.55 -13.23 -8.59
CA MET A 6 -10.91 -12.79 -9.84
C MET A 6 -10.10 -11.52 -9.55
N THR A 7 -8.78 -11.67 -9.42
CA THR A 7 -7.87 -10.53 -9.30
C THR A 7 -7.89 -9.77 -10.62
N ARG A 8 -8.33 -8.52 -10.59
CA ARG A 8 -8.13 -7.57 -11.69
C ARG A 8 -6.86 -6.79 -11.41
N GLU A 9 -5.84 -6.99 -12.23
CA GLU A 9 -4.70 -6.10 -12.24
C GLU A 9 -5.12 -4.79 -12.91
N ILE A 10 -5.04 -3.69 -12.16
CA ILE A 10 -5.34 -2.35 -12.64
C ILE A 10 -4.00 -1.61 -12.70
N LEU A 11 -3.66 -1.09 -13.88
CA LEU A 11 -2.51 -0.21 -14.01
C LEU A 11 -2.91 1.17 -13.49
N LEU A 12 -2.28 1.59 -12.40
CA LEU A 12 -2.49 2.91 -11.80
C LEU A 12 -1.46 3.89 -12.36
N SER A 13 -1.94 5.03 -12.83
CA SER A 13 -1.11 6.17 -13.16
C SER A 13 -0.60 6.86 -11.90
N ARG A 14 0.50 7.62 -12.04
CA ARG A 14 1.03 8.45 -10.95
C ARG A 14 -0.02 9.39 -10.36
N ARG A 15 -0.84 10.01 -11.22
CA ARG A 15 -1.86 10.98 -10.80
C ARG A 15 -2.99 10.33 -10.00
N GLU A 16 -3.34 9.08 -10.30
CA GLU A 16 -4.28 8.31 -9.48
C GLU A 16 -3.69 8.01 -8.09
N ILE A 17 -2.42 7.62 -8.03
CA ILE A 17 -1.70 7.40 -6.76
C ILE A 17 -1.64 8.69 -5.93
N GLU A 18 -1.30 9.83 -6.55
CA GLU A 18 -1.30 11.14 -5.91
C GLU A 18 -2.67 11.52 -5.36
N GLY A 19 -3.74 11.27 -6.13
CA GLY A 19 -5.12 11.49 -5.68
C GLY A 19 -5.48 10.62 -4.48
N MET A 20 -5.04 9.35 -4.47
CA MET A 20 -5.26 8.47 -3.33
C MET A 20 -4.57 8.98 -2.06
N ILE A 21 -3.34 9.47 -2.17
CA ILE A 21 -2.60 10.05 -1.04
C ILE A 21 -3.29 11.33 -0.55
N ALA A 22 -3.75 12.18 -1.47
CA ALA A 22 -4.50 13.40 -1.14
C ALA A 22 -5.85 13.12 -0.45
N GLU A 23 -6.41 11.93 -0.64
CA GLU A 23 -7.61 11.41 0.04
C GLU A 23 -7.29 10.67 1.36
N ASP A 24 -6.09 10.88 1.92
CA ASP A 24 -5.62 10.24 3.16
C ASP A 24 -5.59 8.69 3.13
N LYS A 25 -5.56 8.07 1.95
CA LYS A 25 -5.38 6.61 1.84
C LYS A 25 -3.95 6.26 2.23
N SER A 26 -3.80 5.31 3.16
CA SER A 26 -2.51 4.79 3.56
C SER A 26 -2.03 3.79 2.52
N ILE A 27 -1.34 4.28 1.48
CA ILE A 27 -0.79 3.44 0.41
C ILE A 27 0.73 3.50 0.33
N ILE A 28 1.34 2.39 -0.06
CA ILE A 28 2.77 2.26 -0.38
C ILE A 28 2.93 1.54 -1.71
N THR A 29 4.11 1.65 -2.32
CA THR A 29 4.51 0.77 -3.43
C THR A 29 5.40 -0.35 -2.87
N LEU A 30 5.14 -1.58 -3.30
CA LEU A 30 5.93 -2.77 -2.97
C LEU A 30 6.04 -3.65 -4.21
N ASP A 31 7.26 -3.91 -4.68
CA ASP A 31 7.53 -4.67 -5.90
C ASP A 31 6.73 -4.17 -7.11
N GLY A 32 6.64 -2.84 -7.26
CA GLY A 32 5.87 -2.18 -8.33
C GLY A 32 4.35 -2.24 -8.17
N LYS A 33 3.82 -2.78 -7.06
CA LYS A 33 2.39 -2.85 -6.77
C LYS A 33 1.99 -1.82 -5.72
N VAL A 34 0.83 -1.20 -5.91
CA VAL A 34 0.26 -0.29 -4.90
C VAL A 34 -0.49 -1.10 -3.86
N ILE A 35 -0.06 -1.01 -2.61
CA ILE A 35 -0.64 -1.73 -1.48
C ILE A 35 -1.38 -0.74 -0.58
N LYS A 36 -2.64 -1.04 -0.28
CA LYS A 36 -3.48 -0.26 0.63
C LYS A 36 -3.45 -0.86 2.04
N LEU A 37 -3.08 -0.05 3.03
CA LEU A 37 -2.78 -0.48 4.40
C LEU A 37 -3.77 0.02 5.46
N ASP A 38 -4.82 0.77 5.10
CA ASP A 38 -5.76 1.41 6.05
C ASP A 38 -6.24 0.47 7.17
N CYS A 39 -6.59 -0.77 6.83
CA CYS A 39 -7.11 -1.74 7.81
C CYS A 39 -6.01 -2.42 8.63
N TRP A 40 -4.77 -2.42 8.15
CA TRP A 40 -3.66 -3.17 8.73
C TRP A 40 -2.68 -2.31 9.53
N ILE A 41 -2.62 -1.00 9.27
CA ILE A 41 -1.63 -0.09 9.84
C ILE A 41 -1.55 -0.13 11.38
N LYS A 42 -2.68 -0.37 12.05
CA LYS A 42 -2.77 -0.49 13.52
C LYS A 42 -2.22 -1.80 14.10
N PHE A 43 -1.98 -2.80 13.25
CA PHE A 43 -1.49 -4.12 13.61
C PHE A 43 -0.03 -4.35 13.19
N HIS A 44 0.61 -3.35 12.61
CA HIS A 44 2.00 -3.45 12.18
C HIS A 44 2.92 -3.72 13.40
N PRO A 45 3.75 -4.77 13.39
CA PRO A 45 4.63 -5.10 14.51
C PRO A 45 5.61 -3.98 14.87
N GLY A 46 6.11 -3.23 13.87
CA GLY A 46 6.95 -2.05 14.07
C GLY A 46 6.18 -0.77 14.45
N GLY A 47 4.87 -0.89 14.66
CA GLY A 47 3.97 0.22 14.96
C GLY A 47 3.52 1.01 13.72
N ALA A 48 2.45 1.78 13.88
CA ALA A 48 1.85 2.57 12.79
C ALA A 48 2.79 3.66 12.25
N LEU A 49 3.70 4.20 13.08
CA LEU A 49 4.62 5.27 12.68
C LEU A 49 5.58 4.80 11.58
N ALA A 50 6.06 3.56 11.65
CA ALA A 50 6.94 2.97 10.64
C ALA A 50 6.28 2.99 9.25
N ILE A 51 4.99 2.62 9.16
CA ILE A 51 4.22 2.68 7.90
C ILE A 51 3.99 4.14 7.47
N LYS A 52 3.67 5.04 8.41
CA LYS A 52 3.42 6.46 8.08
C LYS A 52 4.60 7.13 7.38
N HIS A 53 5.83 6.74 7.69
CA HIS A 53 7.02 7.24 6.99
C HIS A 53 7.13 6.78 5.53
N MET A 54 6.40 5.71 5.17
CA MET A 54 6.43 5.09 3.85
C MET A 54 5.22 5.43 2.97
N ILE A 55 4.22 6.16 3.49
CA ILE A 55 3.05 6.54 2.69
C ILE A 55 3.50 7.28 1.42
N GLY A 56 3.02 6.79 0.27
CA GLY A 56 3.31 7.32 -1.06
C GLY A 56 4.72 7.02 -1.59
N LYS A 57 5.52 6.21 -0.89
CA LYS A 57 6.86 5.81 -1.30
C LYS A 57 6.91 4.35 -1.74
N ASP A 58 7.96 4.02 -2.47
CA ASP A 58 8.39 2.63 -2.63
C ASP A 58 9.03 2.17 -1.32
N ALA A 59 8.50 1.09 -0.75
CA ALA A 59 8.94 0.50 0.50
C ALA A 59 9.54 -0.91 0.30
N THR A 60 9.91 -1.25 -0.93
CA THR A 60 10.41 -2.58 -1.29
C THR A 60 11.67 -2.94 -0.48
N ASP A 61 12.59 -2.00 -0.31
CA ASP A 61 13.82 -2.25 0.44
C ASP A 61 13.54 -2.38 1.93
N GLU A 62 12.68 -1.52 2.49
CA GLU A 62 12.31 -1.53 3.91
C GLU A 62 11.53 -2.79 4.32
N VAL A 63 10.76 -3.38 3.40
CA VAL A 63 10.01 -4.62 3.65
C VAL A 63 10.91 -5.86 3.57
N ASN A 64 11.97 -5.83 2.76
CA ASN A 64 12.86 -6.97 2.54
C ASN A 64 14.12 -6.98 3.41
N ALA A 65 14.40 -5.90 4.15
CA ALA A 65 15.53 -5.79 5.08
C ALA A 65 15.34 -6.59 6.37
#